data_AF-A0A533XXV9-F1
#
_entry.id   AF-A0A533XXV9-F1
#
_cell.length_a   1.000
_cell.length_b   1.000
_cell.length_c   1.000
_cell.angle_alpha   90.00
_cell.angle_beta   90.00
_cell.angle_gamma   90.00
#
_symmetry.space_group_name_H-M   'P 1'
#
loop_
_entity.id
_entity.type
_entity.pdbx_description
1 polymer ?
#
loop_
_entity_poly.entity_id
_entity_poly.type
_entity_poly.pdbx_seq_one_letter_code
_entity_poly.pdbx_strand_id
1 'polypeptide(L)'
;MQRRQVTLQGVVNDLQAMPSPSRRGYGNCLFTYGQATFSLDDGTGILPVEVIGSCGPSPSPLPKNGDEVRLTAIIQVLNTDLPLRLLAQTTSPITILDPK
;
A
#
# COMPACT_ATOMS: atom_id res chain seq x y z
N MET A 1 9.27 3.94 -20.92
CA MET A 1 9.28 3.06 -19.72
C MET A 1 8.04 2.19 -19.75
N GLN A 2 8.17 0.86 -19.76
CA GLN A 2 7.03 -0.05 -19.73
C GLN A 2 6.62 -0.26 -18.25
N ARG A 3 5.56 0.40 -17.80
CA ARG A 3 4.99 0.18 -16.46
C ARG A 3 4.15 -1.09 -16.50
N ARG A 4 4.52 -2.11 -15.72
CA ARG A 4 3.73 -3.34 -15.60
C ARG A 4 2.89 -3.28 -14.34
N GLN A 5 1.59 -3.45 -14.53
CA GLN A 5 0.65 -3.59 -13.43
C GLN A 5 0.60 -5.06 -13.02
N VAL A 6 0.69 -5.31 -11.71
CA VAL A 6 0.67 -6.64 -11.10
C VAL A 6 -0.38 -6.70 -10.00
N THR A 7 -0.92 -7.89 -9.76
CA THR A 7 -1.73 -8.18 -8.58
C THR A 7 -0.86 -8.97 -7.61
N LEU A 8 -0.81 -8.51 -6.35
CA LEU A 8 -0.05 -9.12 -5.27
C LEU A 8 -1.00 -9.57 -4.17
N GLN A 9 -0.63 -10.64 -3.48
CA GLN A 9 -1.31 -11.14 -2.30
C GLN A 9 -0.26 -11.58 -1.28
N GLY A 10 -0.47 -11.26 -0.01
CA GLY A 10 0.47 -11.61 1.06
C GLY A 10 0.07 -11.02 2.40
N VAL A 11 0.92 -11.22 3.40
CA VAL A 11 0.75 -10.75 4.77
C VAL A 11 1.43 -9.39 4.96
N VAL A 12 0.73 -8.46 5.60
CA VAL A 12 1.22 -7.12 5.91
C VAL A 12 2.14 -7.14 7.14
N ASN A 13 3.32 -6.55 7.00
CA ASN A 13 4.30 -6.37 8.08
C ASN A 13 4.82 -4.93 8.09
N ASP A 14 5.36 -4.49 9.23
CA ASP A 14 6.03 -3.18 9.40
C ASP A 14 5.21 -1.96 8.94
N LEU A 15 3.88 -2.00 9.09
CA LEU A 15 2.99 -0.93 8.67
C LEU A 15 3.32 0.39 9.35
N GLN A 16 3.51 1.42 8.52
CA GLN A 16 3.60 2.81 8.93
C GLN A 16 2.58 3.62 8.14
N ALA A 17 1.63 4.23 8.84
CA ALA A 17 0.63 5.10 8.23
C ALA A 17 0.90 6.55 8.62
N MET A 18 1.00 7.41 7.62
CA MET A 18 1.02 8.85 7.82
C MET A 18 -0.41 9.40 7.71
N PRO A 19 -0.85 10.22 8.69
CA PRO A 19 -2.15 10.85 8.60
C PRO A 19 -2.23 11.72 7.35
N SER A 20 -3.41 11.81 6.75
CA SER A 20 -3.64 12.72 5.63
C SER A 20 -3.32 14.16 6.09
N PRO A 21 -2.55 14.95 5.33
CA PRO A 21 -2.36 16.35 5.66
C PRO A 21 -3.75 16.99 5.65
N SER A 22 -4.22 17.37 6.83
CA SER A 22 -5.56 17.90 7.07
C SER A 22 -5.81 19.13 6.20
N ARG A 23 -6.34 18.95 4.99
CA ARG A 23 -6.84 20.07 4.19
C ARG A 23 -8.16 20.49 4.80
N ARG A 24 -8.19 21.68 5.42
CA ARG A 24 -9.42 22.34 5.86
C ARG A 24 -10.44 22.29 4.71
N GLY A 25 -11.54 21.56 4.88
CA GLY A 25 -12.62 21.48 3.88
C GLY A 25 -13.20 20.09 3.61
N TYR A 26 -12.50 18.99 3.95
CA TYR A 26 -13.03 17.63 3.79
C TYR A 26 -13.23 16.96 5.16
N GLY A 27 -14.42 17.12 5.73
CA GLY A 27 -14.76 16.71 7.11
C GLY A 27 -14.62 15.22 7.45
N ASN A 28 -14.40 14.34 6.46
CA ASN A 28 -14.32 12.89 6.65
C ASN A 28 -12.90 12.31 6.52
N CYS A 29 -11.88 13.15 6.24
CA CYS A 29 -10.48 12.68 6.10
C CYS A 29 -9.72 12.57 7.43
N LEU A 30 -10.37 12.83 8.56
CA LEU A 30 -9.74 12.75 9.89
C LEU A 30 -9.33 11.32 10.28
N PHE A 31 -9.94 10.31 9.64
CA PHE A 31 -9.71 8.89 9.94
C PHE A 31 -9.11 8.09 8.77
N THR A 32 -8.62 8.77 7.73
CA THR A 32 -7.98 8.14 6.58
C THR A 32 -6.47 8.40 6.59
N TYR A 33 -5.68 7.42 6.14
CA TYR A 33 -4.26 7.65 5.91
C TYR A 33 -4.08 8.50 4.65
N GLY A 34 -3.13 9.43 4.66
CA GLY A 34 -2.71 10.12 3.44
C GLY A 34 -1.81 9.22 2.61
N GLN A 35 -0.94 8.50 3.32
CA GLN A 35 0.03 7.57 2.77
C GLN A 35 0.28 6.46 3.80
N ALA A 36 0.41 5.23 3.33
CA ALA A 36 0.82 4.10 4.16
C ALA A 36 1.91 3.32 3.44
N THR A 37 2.91 2.88 4.19
CA THR A 37 3.97 2.00 3.73
C THR A 37 4.00 0.74 4.58
N PHE A 38 4.29 -0.40 3.96
CA PHE A 38 4.43 -1.68 4.64
C PHE A 38 5.25 -2.66 3.80
N SER A 39 5.70 -3.73 4.43
CA SER A 39 6.29 -4.89 3.77
C SER A 39 5.19 -5.92 3.51
N LEU A 40 5.06 -6.40 2.28
CA LEU A 40 4.15 -7.49 1.91
C LEU A 40 4.98 -8.78 1.74
N ASP A 41 4.67 -9.79 2.54
CA ASP A 41 5.32 -11.11 2.50
C ASP A 41 4.35 -12.16 1.95
N ASP A 42 4.70 -12.80 0.85
CA ASP A 42 3.90 -13.87 0.24
C ASP A 42 4.45 -15.30 0.52
N GLY A 43 5.47 -15.41 1.39
CA GLY A 43 6.18 -16.65 1.69
C GLY A 43 7.26 -17.02 0.66
N THR A 44 7.34 -16.32 -0.47
CA THR A 44 8.38 -16.47 -1.49
C THR A 44 9.33 -15.28 -1.55
N GLY A 45 8.87 -14.11 -1.08
CA GLY A 45 9.68 -12.92 -0.94
C GLY A 45 8.93 -11.79 -0.23
N ILE A 46 9.68 -10.73 0.05
CA ILE A 46 9.17 -9.53 0.73
C ILE A 46 9.29 -8.36 -0.23
N LEU A 47 8.20 -7.60 -0.38
CA LEU A 47 8.16 -6.42 -1.22
C LEU A 47 7.69 -5.19 -0.43
N PRO A 48 8.42 -4.06 -0.47
CA PRO A 48 7.90 -2.83 0.10
C PRO A 48 6.76 -2.29 -0.77
N VAL A 49 5.66 -1.94 -0.12
CA VAL A 49 4.44 -1.40 -0.72
C VAL A 49 4.23 0.02 -0.22
N GLU A 50 3.82 0.89 -1.13
CA GLU A 50 3.33 2.22 -0.83
C GLU A 50 1.89 2.37 -1.34
N VAL A 51 1.05 2.90 -0.47
CA VAL A 51 -0.37 3.14 -0.72
C VAL A 51 -0.67 4.59 -0.46
N ILE A 52 -1.22 5.27 -1.47
CA ILE A 52 -1.76 6.60 -1.29
C ILE A 52 -3.24 6.46 -0.94
N GLY A 53 -3.61 6.90 0.26
CA GLY A 53 -5.00 6.88 0.68
C GLY A 53 -5.80 7.93 -0.08
N SER A 54 -7.05 7.60 -0.40
CA SER A 54 -7.96 8.55 -1.05
C SER A 54 -8.86 9.24 -0.02
N CYS A 55 -8.96 10.56 -0.14
CA CYS A 55 -9.94 11.40 0.56
C CYS A 55 -11.31 11.40 -0.17
N GLY A 56 -11.76 10.21 -0.59
CA GLY A 56 -12.98 10.04 -1.38
C GLY A 56 -14.16 9.54 -0.54
N PRO A 57 -15.36 9.41 -1.15
CA PRO A 57 -16.56 8.89 -0.49
C PRO A 57 -16.42 7.44 0.00
N SER A 58 -15.48 6.68 -0.60
CA SER A 58 -15.12 5.32 -0.17
C SER A 58 -13.62 5.29 0.17
N PRO A 59 -13.24 5.53 1.44
CA PRO A 59 -11.84 5.49 1.83
C PRO A 59 -11.28 4.08 1.65
N SER A 60 -10.02 3.98 1.24
CA SER A 60 -9.34 2.69 1.19
C SER A 60 -9.14 2.17 2.62
N PRO A 61 -9.46 0.89 2.91
CA PRO A 61 -9.21 0.34 4.23
C PRO A 61 -7.70 0.33 4.51
N LEU A 62 -7.32 0.78 5.69
CA LEU A 62 -5.95 0.65 6.19
C LEU A 62 -5.80 -0.76 6.79
N PRO A 63 -4.96 -1.64 6.22
CA PRO A 63 -4.70 -2.94 6.84
C PRO A 63 -3.93 -2.79 8.15
N LYS A 64 -3.75 -3.88 8.88
CA LYS A 64 -2.89 -3.98 10.06
C LYS A 64 -1.77 -4.98 9.83
N ASN A 65 -0.75 -4.92 10.68
CA ASN A 65 0.27 -5.98 10.72
C ASN A 65 -0.40 -7.34 11.02
N GLY A 66 -0.08 -8.35 10.22
CA GLY A 66 -0.67 -9.69 10.29
C GLY A 66 -1.87 -9.91 9.37
N ASP A 67 -2.48 -8.87 8.81
CA ASP A 67 -3.58 -9.02 7.85
C ASP A 67 -3.07 -9.66 6.56
N GLU A 68 -3.84 -10.62 6.01
CA GLU A 68 -3.65 -11.06 4.63
C GLU A 68 -4.42 -10.13 3.70
N VAL A 69 -3.74 -9.60 2.69
CA VAL A 69 -4.30 -8.61 1.76
C VAL A 69 -4.05 -8.98 0.31
N ARG A 70 -4.93 -8.48 -0.57
CA ARG A 70 -4.76 -8.49 -2.02
C ARG A 70 -4.82 -7.07 -2.56
N LEU A 71 -3.85 -6.72 -3.41
CA LEU A 71 -3.73 -5.38 -3.98
C LEU A 71 -3.24 -5.42 -5.42
N THR A 72 -3.51 -4.34 -6.16
CA THR A 72 -2.97 -4.13 -7.50
C THR A 72 -1.98 -2.98 -7.45
N ALA A 73 -0.80 -3.15 -8.03
CA ALA A 73 0.27 -2.17 -7.98
C ALA A 73 1.06 -2.09 -9.30
N ILE A 74 1.75 -0.97 -9.49
CA ILE A 74 2.82 -0.83 -10.47
C ILE A 74 4.14 -1.03 -9.74
N ILE A 75 4.98 -1.95 -10.23
CA ILE A 75 6.33 -2.13 -9.70
C ILE A 75 7.24 -1.04 -10.26
N GLN A 76 7.87 -0.28 -9.37
CA GLN A 76 8.91 0.67 -9.69
C GLN A 76 10.27 0.10 -9.31
N VAL A 77 11.22 0.19 -10.23
CA VAL A 77 12.62 -0.15 -10.00
C VAL A 77 13.35 1.15 -9.68
N LEU A 78 13.76 1.33 -8.43
CA LEU A 78 14.36 2.58 -7.94
C LEU A 78 15.85 2.69 -8.27
N ASN A 79 16.55 1.57 -8.41
CA ASN A 79 17.92 1.48 -8.89
C ASN A 79 18.11 0.20 -9.71
N THR A 80 19.10 0.20 -10.60
CA THR A 80 19.46 -0.96 -11.42
C THR A 80 20.66 -1.73 -10.89
N ASP A 81 21.40 -1.13 -9.94
CA ASP A 81 22.55 -1.78 -9.30
C ASP A 81 22.08 -2.76 -8.22
N LEU A 82 22.80 -3.88 -8.07
CA LEU A 82 22.47 -4.88 -7.07
C LEU A 82 22.88 -4.42 -5.65
N PRO A 83 22.03 -4.64 -4.62
CA PRO A 83 20.70 -5.24 -4.72
C PRO A 83 19.67 -4.28 -5.32
N LEU A 84 18.80 -4.81 -6.20
CA LEU A 84 17.68 -4.07 -6.78
C LEU A 84 16.75 -3.58 -5.67
N ARG A 85 16.37 -2.32 -5.73
CA ARG A 85 15.38 -1.69 -4.87
C ARG A 85 14.10 -1.54 -5.66
N LEU A 86 13.08 -2.26 -5.21
CA LEU A 86 11.75 -2.24 -5.82
C LEU A 86 10.78 -1.49 -4.90
N LEU A 87 9.71 -0.96 -5.48
CA LEU A 87 8.57 -0.40 -4.75
C LEU A 87 7.28 -0.75 -5.48
N ALA A 88 6.34 -1.37 -4.79
CA ALA A 88 4.97 -1.55 -5.30
C ALA A 88 4.12 -0.33 -4.94
N GLN A 89 3.78 0.48 -5.94
CA GLN A 89 2.83 1.59 -5.76
C GLN A 89 1.44 1.13 -6.16
N THR A 90 0.51 1.13 -5.21
CA THR A 90 -0.85 0.63 -5.46
C THR A 90 -1.63 1.51 -6.43
N THR A 91 -2.38 0.88 -7.32
CA THR A 91 -3.29 1.54 -8.28
C THR A 91 -4.76 1.31 -7.96
N SER A 92 -5.06 0.47 -6.97
CA SER A 92 -6.42 0.17 -6.52
C SER A 92 -6.48 0.15 -4.99
N PRO A 93 -7.68 0.29 -4.40
CA PRO A 93 -7.87 0.03 -2.97
C PRO A 93 -7.38 -1.37 -2.61
N ILE A 94 -6.89 -1.51 -1.37
CA ILE A 94 -6.50 -2.81 -0.80
C ILE A 94 -7.77 -3.60 -0.45
N THR A 95 -7.75 -4.89 -0.74
CA THR A 95 -8.75 -5.84 -0.24
C THR A 95 -8.15 -6.63 0.92
N ILE A 96 -8.74 -6.54 2.11
CA ILE A 96 -8.34 -7.36 3.27
C ILE A 96 -9.07 -8.70 3.13
N LEU A 97 -8.32 -9.80 3.11
CA LEU A 97 -8.84 -11.15 2.94
C LEU A 97 -9.05 -11.86 4.28
N ASP A 98 -8.08 -11.78 5.18
CA ASP A 98 -8.13 -12.36 6.53
C ASP A 98 -7.66 -11.31 7.55
N PRO A 99 -8.59 -10.64 8.27
CA PRO A 99 -8.27 -9.61 9.25
C PRO A 99 -7.77 -10.21 10.57
N LYS A 100 -6.74 -9.61 11.17
CA LYS A 100 -6.20 -9.95 12.49
C LYS A 100 -6.48 -8.91 13.58
#